data_AF-A0A9E1GY78-F1
#
_entry.id   AF-A0A9E1GY78-F1
#
_cell.length_a   1.000
_cell.length_b   1.000
_cell.length_c   1.000
_cell.angle_alpha   90.00
_cell.angle_beta   90.00
_cell.angle_gamma   90.00
#
_symmetry.space_group_name_H-M   'P 1'
#
loop_
_entity.id
_entity.type
_entity.pdbx_description
1 polymer ?
#
loop_
_entity_poly.entity_id
_entity_poly.type
_entity_poly.pdbx_seq_one_letter_code
_entity_poly.pdbx_strand_id
1 'polypeptide(L)'
;MKSKPIVMKHFSTVHTSYIVNFEFTNNITILTGASATGKTASFSFIRECMAVNPDIVCINYQDYQKDIKKLIASETGKLVVIDNADILLDDEIRKYISLDDKNQYLIIGRNPKNLFTTSDNLFELVSEKKGEQTEFRLRKYL
;
A
#
# COMPACT_ATOMS: atom_id res chain seq x y z
N MET A 1 -1.63 -6.91 -15.04
CA MET A 1 -0.24 -7.03 -15.50
C MET A 1 0.62 -7.45 -14.32
N LYS A 2 1.29 -8.61 -14.35
CA LYS A 2 2.22 -9.02 -13.29
C LYS A 2 3.59 -8.43 -13.57
N SER A 3 3.89 -7.28 -12.99
CA SER A 3 5.27 -6.76 -12.92
C SER A 3 5.85 -7.06 -11.54
N LYS A 4 7.14 -7.41 -11.49
CA LYS A 4 7.90 -7.53 -10.24
C LYS A 4 7.97 -6.15 -9.56
N PRO A 5 8.09 -6.07 -8.23
CA PRO A 5 8.30 -4.79 -7.55
C PRO A 5 9.55 -4.09 -8.07
N ILE A 6 9.44 -2.82 -8.41
CA ILE A 6 10.52 -2.04 -9.03
C ILE A 6 11.30 -1.16 -8.05
N VAL A 7 10.74 -0.87 -6.87
CA VAL A 7 11.38 -0.03 -5.84
C VAL A 7 11.96 -0.89 -4.73
N MET A 8 11.13 -1.73 -4.10
CA MET A 8 11.58 -2.62 -3.04
C MET A 8 10.80 -3.93 -3.01
N LYS A 9 11.52 -5.03 -2.79
CA LYS A 9 10.92 -6.36 -2.60
C LYS A 9 10.44 -6.59 -1.17
N HIS A 10 11.07 -5.93 -0.22
CA HIS A 10 10.84 -6.14 1.20
C HIS A 10 10.85 -4.80 1.92
N PHE A 11 9.84 -4.58 2.76
CA PHE A 11 9.75 -3.45 3.67
C PHE A 11 9.56 -3.98 5.08
N SER A 12 10.35 -3.49 6.02
CA SER A 12 10.12 -3.76 7.43
C SER A 12 10.39 -2.55 8.31
N THR A 13 9.54 -2.37 9.31
CA THR A 13 9.73 -1.37 10.36
C THR A 13 9.18 -1.90 11.69
N VAL A 14 9.74 -1.40 12.79
CA VAL A 14 9.30 -1.70 14.15
C VAL A 14 8.79 -0.41 14.77
N HIS A 15 7.52 -0.43 15.19
CA HIS A 15 6.91 0.63 15.97
C HIS A 15 6.48 0.06 17.32
N THR A 16 7.29 0.28 18.36
CA THR A 16 7.07 -0.26 19.72
C THR A 16 6.89 -1.79 19.71
N SER A 17 5.70 -2.28 20.10
CA SER A 17 5.33 -3.70 20.10
C SER A 17 4.75 -4.18 18.76
N TYR A 18 4.81 -3.37 17.71
CA TYR A 18 4.32 -3.75 16.38
C TYR A 18 5.44 -3.82 15.36
N ILE A 19 5.36 -4.81 14.48
CA ILE A 19 6.25 -4.96 13.33
C ILE A 19 5.39 -4.91 12.08
N VAL A 20 5.77 -4.10 11.09
CA VAL A 20 5.29 -4.26 9.72
C VAL A 20 6.38 -5.01 8.98
N ASN A 21 6.02 -6.13 8.35
CA ASN A 21 6.95 -6.96 7.60
C ASN A 21 6.30 -7.40 6.28
N PHE A 22 6.49 -6.59 5.25
CA PHE A 22 5.82 -6.75 3.96
C PHE A 22 6.81 -7.26 2.91
N GLU A 23 6.47 -8.40 2.32
CA GLU A 23 7.15 -8.94 1.15
C GLU A 23 6.26 -8.68 -0.08
N PHE A 24 6.73 -7.83 -0.98
CA PHE A 24 6.04 -7.47 -2.20
C PHE A 24 6.41 -8.46 -3.31
N THR A 25 5.41 -9.14 -3.88
CA THR A 25 5.61 -10.02 -5.04
C THR A 25 5.24 -9.34 -6.36
N ASN A 26 4.52 -8.22 -6.29
CA ASN A 26 3.96 -7.51 -7.43
C ASN A 26 4.27 -6.01 -7.30
N ASN A 27 4.33 -5.31 -8.44
CA ASN A 27 4.50 -3.86 -8.44
C ASN A 27 3.27 -3.11 -7.89
N ILE A 28 2.08 -3.72 -7.99
CA ILE A 28 0.85 -3.20 -7.42
C ILE A 28 0.34 -4.24 -6.42
N THR A 29 0.30 -3.85 -5.15
CA THR A 29 -0.26 -4.63 -4.05
C THR A 29 -1.49 -3.93 -3.51
N ILE A 30 -2.63 -4.63 -3.50
CA ILE A 30 -3.89 -4.11 -3.00
C ILE A 30 -4.22 -4.84 -1.71
N LEU A 31 -4.10 -4.12 -0.61
CA LEU A 31 -4.36 -4.59 0.73
C LEU A 31 -5.84 -4.36 1.07
N THR A 32 -6.63 -5.43 0.92
CA THR A 32 -8.06 -5.47 1.20
C THR A 32 -8.34 -6.21 2.52
N GLY A 33 -9.61 -6.36 2.88
CA GLY A 33 -10.09 -7.17 4.00
C GLY A 33 -10.90 -6.38 5.03
N ALA A 34 -11.38 -7.07 6.06
CA ALA A 34 -12.27 -6.52 7.08
C ALA A 34 -11.74 -5.26 7.78
N SER A 35 -12.62 -4.45 8.34
CA SER A 35 -12.23 -3.33 9.21
C SER A 35 -11.46 -3.82 10.44
N ALA A 36 -10.68 -2.94 11.07
CA ALA A 36 -9.95 -3.20 12.32
C ALA A 36 -8.88 -4.31 12.28
N THR A 37 -8.30 -4.63 11.11
CA THR A 37 -7.22 -5.63 10.99
C THR A 37 -5.81 -5.08 11.19
N GLY A 38 -5.64 -3.76 11.39
CA GLY A 38 -4.32 -3.10 11.50
C GLY A 38 -3.83 -2.41 10.22
N LYS A 39 -4.68 -2.28 9.19
CA LYS A 39 -4.35 -1.58 7.93
C LYS A 39 -3.91 -0.12 8.13
N THR A 40 -4.72 0.67 8.84
CA THR A 40 -4.40 2.08 9.14
C THR A 40 -3.19 2.23 10.08
N ALA A 41 -2.97 1.26 10.99
CA ALA A 41 -1.76 1.22 11.80
C ALA A 41 -0.53 0.98 10.93
N SER A 42 -0.60 0.00 10.01
CA SER A 42 0.48 -0.28 9.05
C SER A 42 0.80 0.94 8.19
N PHE A 43 -0.22 1.63 7.67
CA PHE A 43 -0.04 2.90 6.96
C PHE A 43 0.70 3.93 7.81
N SER A 44 0.27 4.13 9.07
CA SER A 44 0.86 5.14 9.96
C SER A 44 2.35 4.86 10.21
N PHE A 45 2.72 3.59 10.43
CA PHE A 45 4.12 3.20 10.64
C PHE A 45 4.97 3.35 9.36
N ILE A 46 4.39 3.08 8.18
CA ILE A 46 5.08 3.36 6.91
C ILE A 46 5.23 4.87 6.71
N ARG A 47 4.23 5.68 7.07
CA ARG A 47 4.28 7.14 6.97
C ARG A 47 5.35 7.75 7.86
N GLU A 48 5.60 7.20 9.04
CA GLU A 48 6.73 7.60 9.88
C GLU A 48 8.08 7.38 9.18
N CYS A 49 8.21 6.29 8.42
CA CYS A 49 9.43 5.97 7.68
C CYS A 49 9.68 6.93 6.49
N MET A 50 8.64 7.59 5.96
CA MET A 50 8.76 8.58 4.88
C MET A 50 9.69 9.74 5.25
N ALA A 51 9.85 10.06 6.54
CA ALA A 51 10.74 11.14 7.00
C ALA A 51 12.24 10.85 6.76
N VAL A 52 12.61 9.57 6.65
CA VAL A 52 14.01 9.12 6.51
C VAL A 52 14.25 8.27 5.27
N ASN A 53 13.18 7.81 4.61
CA ASN A 53 13.23 7.08 3.36
C ASN A 53 12.55 7.90 2.25
N PRO A 54 13.33 8.59 1.39
CA PRO A 54 12.78 9.42 0.34
C PRO A 54 12.11 8.62 -0.78
N ASP A 55 12.26 7.29 -0.82
CA ASP A 55 11.65 6.42 -1.84
C ASP A 55 10.20 6.06 -1.49
N ILE A 56 9.69 6.49 -0.33
CA ILE A 56 8.33 6.26 0.11
C ILE A 56 7.53 7.55 -0.04
N VAL A 57 6.32 7.46 -0.58
CA VAL A 57 5.35 8.56 -0.60
C VAL A 57 4.04 8.03 -0.03
N CYS A 58 3.51 8.67 1.00
CA CYS A 58 2.27 8.28 1.64
C CYS A 58 1.15 9.29 1.33
N ILE A 59 -0.02 8.78 0.95
CA ILE A 59 -1.22 9.55 0.63
C ILE A 59 -2.38 8.96 1.46
N ASN A 60 -3.19 9.79 2.10
CA ASN A 60 -4.42 9.33 2.77
C ASN A 60 -5.56 10.34 2.61
N TYR A 61 -6.67 10.11 3.34
CA TYR A 61 -7.83 10.99 3.28
C TYR A 61 -7.53 12.47 3.58
N GLN A 62 -6.46 12.80 4.31
CA GLN A 62 -6.06 14.19 4.57
C GLN A 62 -5.63 14.92 3.28
N ASP A 63 -5.25 14.17 2.24
CA ASP A 63 -4.86 14.69 0.93
C ASP A 63 -6.01 14.81 -0.06
N TYR A 64 -7.27 14.54 0.33
CA TYR A 64 -8.40 14.45 -0.61
C TYR A 64 -8.66 15.73 -1.44
N GLN A 65 -8.23 16.90 -0.95
CA GLN A 65 -8.36 18.17 -1.66
C GLN A 65 -7.26 18.39 -2.71
N LYS A 66 -6.18 17.59 -2.67
CA LYS A 66 -5.09 17.66 -3.63
C LYS A 66 -5.45 16.91 -4.91
N ASP A 67 -4.82 17.29 -6.00
CA ASP A 67 -4.85 16.50 -7.24
C ASP A 67 -3.98 15.25 -7.07
N ILE A 68 -4.59 14.16 -6.62
CA ILE A 68 -3.92 12.88 -6.36
C ILE A 68 -3.25 12.34 -7.62
N LYS A 69 -3.91 12.45 -8.79
CA LYS A 69 -3.36 12.00 -10.06
C LYS A 69 -2.07 12.74 -10.37
N LYS A 70 -2.08 14.07 -10.25
CA LYS A 70 -0.90 14.90 -10.51
C LYS A 70 0.23 14.60 -9.53
N LEU A 71 -0.08 14.40 -8.26
CA LEU A 71 0.89 14.05 -7.23
C LEU A 71 1.59 12.73 -7.58
N ILE A 72 0.83 11.69 -7.91
CA ILE A 72 1.41 10.40 -8.33
C ILE A 72 2.20 10.55 -9.63
N ALA A 73 1.68 11.32 -10.60
CA ALA A 73 2.31 11.47 -11.90
C ALA A 73 3.65 12.22 -11.87
N SER A 74 3.85 13.11 -10.88
CA SER A 74 5.12 13.80 -10.65
C SER A 74 6.19 12.95 -9.98
N GLU A 75 5.81 11.81 -9.38
CA GLU A 75 6.74 10.89 -8.74
C GLU A 75 7.33 9.88 -9.74
N THR A 76 8.54 9.42 -9.45
CA THR A 76 9.22 8.35 -10.19
C THR A 76 10.12 7.57 -9.23
N GLY A 77 10.12 6.24 -9.36
CA GLY A 77 10.91 5.36 -8.52
C GLY A 77 10.43 5.31 -7.06
N LYS A 78 9.15 5.58 -6.79
CA LYS A 78 8.59 5.61 -5.43
C LYS A 78 7.74 4.39 -5.11
N LEU A 79 7.78 3.94 -3.86
CA LEU A 79 6.71 3.17 -3.25
C LEU A 79 5.63 4.15 -2.80
N VAL A 80 4.56 4.26 -3.59
CA VAL A 80 3.39 5.06 -3.28
C VAL A 80 2.42 4.23 -2.45
N VAL A 81 2.20 4.66 -1.20
CA VAL A 81 1.31 4.00 -0.25
C VAL A 81 0.06 4.85 -0.08
N ILE A 82 -1.10 4.30 -0.45
CA ILE A 82 -2.37 5.02 -0.47
C ILE A 82 -3.32 4.37 0.53
N ASP A 83 -3.66 5.07 1.62
CA ASP A 83 -4.75 4.67 2.52
C ASP A 83 -6.08 5.27 2.09
N ASN A 84 -7.19 4.65 2.50
CA ASN A 84 -8.54 5.07 2.14
C ASN A 84 -8.77 5.14 0.62
N ALA A 85 -8.17 4.20 -0.12
CA ALA A 85 -8.19 4.18 -1.58
C ALA A 85 -9.60 4.12 -2.18
N ASP A 86 -10.59 3.58 -1.45
CA ASP A 86 -12.00 3.58 -1.88
C ASP A 86 -12.57 4.99 -2.06
N ILE A 87 -12.02 5.97 -1.33
CA ILE A 87 -12.47 7.36 -1.32
C ILE A 87 -11.60 8.22 -2.25
N LEU A 88 -10.28 7.98 -2.26
CA LEU A 88 -9.32 8.82 -2.98
C LEU A 88 -9.19 8.49 -4.46
N LEU A 89 -9.42 7.23 -4.84
CA LEU A 89 -9.16 6.78 -6.20
C LEU A 89 -10.48 6.62 -6.96
N ASP A 90 -10.71 7.50 -7.92
CA ASP A 90 -11.72 7.31 -8.96
C ASP A 90 -11.21 6.37 -10.07
N ASP A 91 -12.05 6.10 -11.07
CA ASP A 91 -11.71 5.19 -12.17
C ASP A 91 -10.55 5.70 -13.03
N GLU A 92 -10.38 7.02 -13.15
CA GLU A 92 -9.30 7.62 -13.94
C GLU A 92 -7.95 7.44 -13.26
N ILE A 93 -7.87 7.70 -11.95
CA ILE A 93 -6.65 7.50 -11.16
C ILE A 93 -6.30 6.01 -11.11
N ARG A 94 -7.30 5.13 -10.94
CA ARG A 94 -7.07 3.67 -10.95
C ARG A 94 -6.51 3.21 -12.27
N LYS A 95 -7.07 3.70 -13.39
CA LYS A 95 -6.54 3.42 -14.73
C LYS A 95 -5.10 3.92 -14.89
N TYR A 96 -4.79 5.12 -14.41
CA TYR A 96 -3.42 5.65 -14.41
C TYR A 96 -2.46 4.71 -13.68
N ILE A 97 -2.77 4.35 -12.42
CA ILE A 97 -1.93 3.47 -11.60
C ILE A 97 -1.72 2.11 -12.27
N SER A 98 -2.78 1.53 -12.86
CA SER A 98 -2.70 0.22 -13.54
C SER A 98 -1.74 0.19 -14.74
N LEU A 99 -1.46 1.35 -15.32
CA LEU A 99 -0.58 1.52 -16.48
C LEU A 99 0.77 2.13 -16.10
N ASP A 100 0.95 2.56 -14.84
CA ASP A 100 2.18 3.19 -14.39
C ASP A 100 3.30 2.16 -14.21
N ASP A 101 4.39 2.38 -14.94
CA ASP A 101 5.62 1.59 -14.90
C ASP A 101 6.75 2.30 -14.14
N LYS A 102 6.52 3.53 -13.67
CA LYS A 102 7.52 4.35 -12.97
C LYS A 102 7.53 4.15 -11.46
N ASN A 103 6.40 3.76 -10.86
CA ASN A 103 6.26 3.62 -9.41
C ASN A 103 5.74 2.25 -8.98
N GLN A 104 6.00 1.90 -7.73
CA GLN A 104 5.45 0.74 -7.03
C GLN A 104 4.31 1.19 -6.11
N TYR A 105 3.29 0.37 -5.92
CA TYR A 105 2.08 0.76 -5.21
C TYR A 105 1.68 -0.22 -4.11
N LEU A 106 1.39 0.32 -2.93
CA LEU A 106 0.61 -0.33 -1.88
C LEU A 106 -0.70 0.43 -1.70
N ILE A 107 -1.79 -0.15 -2.16
CA ILE A 107 -3.12 0.46 -2.15
C ILE A 107 -3.94 -0.20 -1.05
N ILE A 108 -4.36 0.57 -0.05
CA ILE A 108 -5.09 0.09 1.12
C ILE A 108 -6.54 0.54 1.00
N GLY A 109 -7.46 -0.42 0.96
CA GLY A 109 -8.89 -0.17 0.76
C GLY A 109 -9.76 -1.27 1.33
N ARG A 110 -11.07 -1.05 1.35
CA ARG A 110 -12.09 -1.98 1.84
C ARG A 110 -12.71 -2.79 0.72
N ASN A 111 -12.83 -2.23 -0.49
CA ASN A 111 -13.51 -2.89 -1.60
C ASN A 111 -12.58 -3.03 -2.83
N PRO A 112 -12.09 -4.25 -3.13
CA PRO A 112 -11.21 -4.48 -4.26
C PRO A 112 -11.94 -4.45 -5.61
N LYS A 113 -13.29 -4.55 -5.63
CA LYS A 113 -14.09 -4.77 -6.86
C LYS A 113 -13.93 -3.66 -7.90
N ASN A 114 -13.58 -2.45 -7.49
CA ASN A 114 -13.48 -1.31 -8.39
C ASN A 114 -12.04 -1.03 -8.85
N LEU A 115 -11.03 -1.82 -8.45
CA LEU A 115 -9.60 -1.49 -8.68
C LEU A 115 -9.01 -2.14 -9.96
N PHE A 116 -9.82 -2.61 -10.91
CA PHE A 116 -9.37 -3.30 -12.14
C PHE A 116 -8.31 -4.40 -11.85
N THR A 117 -8.50 -5.16 -10.77
CA THR A 117 -7.48 -6.06 -10.22
C THR A 117 -7.59 -7.47 -10.75
N THR A 118 -6.45 -8.06 -11.11
CA THR A 118 -6.30 -9.51 -11.09
C THR A 118 -6.18 -10.00 -9.65
N SER A 119 -6.69 -11.19 -9.33
CA SER A 119 -6.58 -11.83 -8.01
C SER A 119 -5.15 -11.84 -7.46
N ASP A 120 -4.16 -11.92 -8.35
CA ASP A 120 -2.73 -11.87 -8.01
C ASP A 120 -2.24 -10.57 -7.36
N ASN A 121 -3.00 -9.48 -7.46
CA ASN A 121 -2.67 -8.20 -6.81
C ASN A 121 -3.40 -8.03 -5.47
N LEU A 122 -4.29 -8.96 -5.10
CA LEU A 122 -5.10 -8.86 -3.90
C LEU A 122 -4.43 -9.57 -2.73
N PHE A 123 -4.31 -8.83 -1.63
CA PHE A 123 -3.72 -9.29 -0.38
C PHE A 123 -4.61 -8.90 0.78
N GLU A 124 -4.52 -9.66 1.87
CA GLU A 124 -5.04 -9.30 3.17
C GLU A 124 -3.89 -9.10 4.15
N LEU A 125 -4.18 -8.32 5.20
CA LEU A 125 -3.26 -8.12 6.31
C LEU A 125 -3.51 -9.24 7.32
N VAL A 126 -2.46 -10.02 7.61
CA VAL A 126 -2.47 -11.00 8.70
C VAL A 126 -1.61 -10.50 9.85
N SER A 127 -2.02 -10.80 11.07
CA SER A 127 -1.24 -10.53 12.27
C SER A 127 -0.80 -11.83 12.93
N GLU A 128 0.45 -11.86 13.39
CA GLU A 128 1.03 -12.96 14.15
C GLU A 128 1.67 -12.41 15.43
N LYS A 129 1.39 -13.04 16.58
CA LYS A 129 2.04 -12.65 17.83
C LYS A 129 3.38 -13.37 17.95
N LYS A 130 4.48 -12.61 18.07
CA LYS A 130 5.85 -13.08 18.30
C LYS A 130 6.35 -12.55 19.64
N GLY A 131 6.19 -13.37 20.68
CA GLY A 131 6.48 -12.94 22.06
C GLY A 131 5.63 -11.73 22.44
N GLU A 132 6.28 -10.63 22.82
CA GLU A 132 5.62 -9.36 23.17
C GLU A 132 5.24 -8.51 21.95
N GLN A 133 5.65 -8.90 20.74
CA GLN A 133 5.39 -8.14 19.52
C GLN A 133 4.26 -8.74 18.69
N THR A 134 3.55 -7.88 17.96
CA THR A 134 2.57 -8.26 16.94
C THR A 134 3.12 -7.88 15.57
N GLU A 135 3.27 -8.86 14.69
CA GLU A 135 3.80 -8.68 13.34
C GLU A 135 2.67 -8.71 12.31
N PHE A 136 2.59 -7.66 11.50
CA PHE A 136 1.72 -7.56 10.34
C PHE A 136 2.44 -8.04 9.08
N ARG A 137 1.82 -8.95 8.33
CA ARG A 137 2.33 -9.44 7.03
C ARG A 137 1.26 -9.40 5.95
N LEU A 138 1.71 -9.39 4.70
CA LEU A 138 0.86 -9.55 3.53
C LEU A 138 0.61 -11.05 3.29
N ARG A 139 -0.66 -11.44 3.13
CA ARG A 139 -1.06 -12.78 2.66
C ARG A 139 -1.89 -12.62 1.39
N LYS A 140 -1.65 -13.46 0.37
CA LYS A 140 -2.48 -13.43 -0.85
C LYS A 140 -3.94 -13.70 -0.50
N TYR A 141 -4.83 -12.90 -1.09
CA TYR A 141 -6.28 -13.05 -0.95
C TYR A 141 -6.77 -14.17 -1.88
N LEU A 142 -7.45 -15.18 -1.34
CA LEU A 142 -7.97 -16.35 -2.06
C LEU A 142 -9.42 -16.17 -2.49
#